data_AF-A0A967LWP5-F1
#
_entry.id   AF-A0A967LWP5-F1
#
_cell.length_a   1.000
_cell.length_b   1.000
_cell.length_c   1.000
_cell.angle_alpha   90.00
_cell.angle_beta   90.00
_cell.angle_gamma   90.00
#
_symmetry.space_group_name_H-M   'P 1'
#
loop_
_entity.id
_entity.type
_entity.pdbx_description
1 polymer ?
#
loop_
_entity_poly.entity_id
_entity_poly.type
_entity_poly.pdbx_seq_one_letter_code
_entity_poly.pdbx_strand_id
1 'polypeptide(L)'
;LEASIDRLTSSGVVPVSIGGDHSVSLPALRSVARRHGTLSLVHFDAHSDTWRSYFGGRKYSAGTPFRRGAEEGIIDPASSIQLGM
;
A
#
# COMPACT_ATOMS: atom_id res chain seq x y z
N LEU A 1 -4.74 12.15 1.72
CA LEU A 1 -3.38 11.57 1.74
C LEU A 1 -2.81 11.44 0.34
N GLU A 2 -3.43 10.65 -0.55
CA GLU A 2 -2.96 10.40 -1.93
C GLU A 2 -2.54 11.67 -2.69
N ALA A 3 -3.43 12.66 -2.81
CA ALA A 3 -3.14 13.92 -3.50
C ALA A 3 -1.96 14.73 -2.89
N SER A 4 -1.67 14.56 -1.59
CA SER A 4 -0.50 15.20 -0.98
C SER A 4 0.79 14.48 -1.35
N ILE A 5 0.77 13.15 -1.39
CA ILE A 5 1.92 12.33 -1.80
C ILE A 5 2.16 12.51 -3.31
N ASP A 6 1.11 12.69 -4.11
CA ASP A 6 1.22 12.97 -5.55
C ASP A 6 2.06 14.22 -5.81
N ARG A 7 1.84 15.28 -5.02
CA ARG A 7 2.64 16.52 -5.12
C ARG A 7 4.12 16.28 -4.81
N LEU A 8 4.42 15.47 -3.79
CA LEU A 8 5.80 15.14 -3.41
C LEU A 8 6.49 14.28 -4.46
N THR A 9 5.82 13.22 -4.93
CA THR A 9 6.39 12.32 -5.93
C THR A 9 6.55 13.01 -7.29
N SER A 10 5.65 13.93 -7.65
CA SER A 10 5.76 14.75 -8.87
C SER A 10 6.98 15.69 -8.87
N SER A 11 7.48 16.09 -7.71
CA SER A 11 8.69 16.92 -7.59
C SER A 11 9.97 16.09 -7.46
N GLY A 12 9.90 14.77 -7.63
CA GLY A 12 11.06 13.88 -7.53
C GLY A 12 11.49 13.58 -6.10
N VAL A 13 10.68 13.94 -5.10
CA VAL A 13 10.95 13.66 -3.69
C VAL A 13 10.52 12.23 -3.36
N VAL A 14 11.37 11.52 -2.60
CA VAL A 14 11.01 10.22 -2.00
C VAL A 14 10.20 10.46 -0.73
N PRO A 15 8.90 10.06 -0.69
CA PRO A 15 8.07 10.33 0.48
C PRO A 15 8.42 9.39 1.64
N VAL A 16 8.62 9.96 2.82
CA VAL A 16 8.63 9.24 4.09
C VAL A 16 7.37 9.64 4.85
N SER A 17 6.53 8.67 5.19
CA SER A 17 5.24 8.91 5.86
C SER A 17 5.27 8.37 7.27
N ILE A 18 4.77 9.16 8.23
CA ILE A 18 4.46 8.70 9.59
C ILE A 18 2.94 8.54 9.65
N GLY A 19 2.50 7.30 9.90
CA GLY A 19 1.14 6.86 9.62
C GLY A 19 0.11 7.06 10.75
N GLY A 20 -1.10 6.56 10.47
CA GLY A 20 -2.08 6.09 11.45
C GLY A 20 -2.11 4.55 11.40
N ASP A 21 -3.29 3.93 11.30
CA ASP A 21 -3.37 2.48 11.02
C ASP A 21 -2.94 2.14 9.58
N HIS A 22 -2.77 0.85 9.29
CA HIS A 22 -2.15 0.39 8.04
C HIS A 22 -2.94 0.72 6.77
N SER A 23 -4.21 1.15 6.89
CA SER A 23 -5.01 1.55 5.73
C SER A 23 -4.44 2.77 4.98
N VAL A 24 -3.59 3.57 5.63
CA VAL A 24 -2.90 4.71 4.99
C VAL A 24 -1.90 4.30 3.91
N SER A 25 -1.45 3.04 3.90
CA SER A 25 -0.46 2.55 2.93
C SER A 25 -0.99 2.51 1.50
N LEU A 26 -2.26 2.12 1.29
CA LEU A 26 -2.84 2.01 -0.06
C LEU A 26 -2.81 3.32 -0.86
N PRO A 27 -3.31 4.47 -0.35
CA PRO A 27 -3.24 5.73 -1.09
C PRO A 27 -1.78 6.23 -1.28
N ALA A 28 -0.86 5.89 -0.39
CA ALA A 28 0.56 6.20 -0.57
C ALA A 28 1.17 5.39 -1.73
N LEU A 29 0.90 4.08 -1.77
CA LEU A 29 1.38 3.18 -2.82
C LEU A 29 0.79 3.55 -4.19
N ARG A 30 -0.49 3.90 -4.27
CA ARG A 30 -1.11 4.41 -5.51
C ARG A 30 -0.33 5.60 -6.07
N SER A 31 -0.01 6.56 -5.23
CA SER A 31 0.73 7.76 -5.64
C SER A 31 2.14 7.43 -6.17
N VAL A 32 2.90 6.62 -5.42
CA VAL A 32 4.25 6.20 -5.84
C VAL A 32 4.21 5.38 -7.13
N ALA A 33 3.25 4.47 -7.28
CA ALA A 33 3.11 3.63 -8.46
C ALA A 33 2.74 4.42 -9.72
N ARG A 34 2.00 5.54 -9.62
CA ARG A 34 1.78 6.41 -10.79
C ARG A 34 3.08 6.95 -11.38
N ARG A 35 4.12 7.15 -10.56
CA ARG A 35 5.42 7.66 -11.02
C ARG A 35 6.37 6.56 -11.47
N HIS A 36 6.29 5.37 -10.87
CA HIS A 36 7.30 4.31 -11.03
C HIS A 36 6.77 3.02 -11.68
N GLY A 37 5.47 2.91 -11.93
CA GLY A 37 4.82 1.67 -12.35
C GLY A 37 4.52 0.75 -11.15
N THR A 38 4.26 -0.53 -11.45
CA THR A 38 4.03 -1.57 -10.43
C THR A 38 5.24 -1.69 -9.48
N LEU A 39 4.96 -1.82 -8.19
CA LEU A 39 5.94 -1.80 -7.11
C LEU A 39 6.16 -3.19 -6.52
N SER A 40 7.36 -3.42 -6.00
CA SER A 40 7.65 -4.54 -5.09
C SER A 40 7.63 -4.06 -3.65
N LEU A 41 7.19 -4.91 -2.72
CA LEU A 41 7.20 -4.60 -1.29
C LEU A 41 8.31 -5.34 -0.55
N VAL A 42 8.91 -4.64 0.40
CA VAL A 42 9.52 -5.24 1.58
C VAL A 42 8.65 -4.85 2.76
N HIS A 43 7.86 -5.80 3.26
CA HIS A 43 6.81 -5.55 4.25
C HIS A 43 7.13 -6.24 5.57
N PHE A 44 7.22 -5.47 6.65
CA PHE A 44 7.46 -5.97 8.00
C PHE A 44 6.20 -5.79 8.83
N ASP A 45 5.56 -6.89 9.23
CA ASP A 45 4.37 -6.88 10.07
C ASP A 45 4.14 -8.28 10.66
N ALA A 46 3.45 -8.34 11.80
CA ALA A 46 2.96 -9.59 12.37
C ALA A 46 1.73 -10.13 11.61
N HIS A 47 1.09 -9.32 10.78
CA HIS A 47 -0.11 -9.67 10.02
C HIS A 47 0.10 -9.50 8.51
N SER A 48 -0.57 -10.35 7.72
CA SER A 48 -0.42 -10.27 6.26
C SER A 48 -1.06 -9.03 5.62
N ASP A 49 -2.11 -8.49 6.25
CA ASP A 49 -2.89 -7.35 5.75
C ASP A 49 -3.41 -7.52 4.30
N THR A 50 -3.74 -8.77 3.97
CA THR A 50 -4.27 -9.21 2.66
C THR A 50 -5.71 -9.74 2.71
N TRP A 51 -6.48 -9.39 3.74
CA TRP A 51 -7.84 -9.89 3.89
C TRP A 51 -8.75 -9.43 2.75
N ARG A 52 -9.74 -10.27 2.37
CA ARG A 52 -10.72 -9.91 1.33
C ARG A 52 -11.62 -8.77 1.77
N SER A 53 -12.05 -8.73 3.03
CA SER A 53 -12.92 -7.70 3.60
C SER A 53 -13.10 -7.93 5.10
N TYR A 54 -13.48 -6.90 5.84
CA TYR A 54 -13.90 -6.98 7.25
C TYR A 54 -15.39 -6.66 7.44
N PHE A 55 -15.97 -7.05 8.59
CA PHE A 55 -17.28 -6.64 9.11
C PHE A 55 -18.36 -6.36 8.04
N GLY A 56 -18.93 -7.41 7.45
CA GLY A 56 -20.02 -7.26 6.49
C GLY A 56 -19.57 -6.79 5.10
N GLY A 57 -18.33 -7.09 4.70
CA GLY A 57 -17.86 -6.85 3.32
C GLY A 57 -17.14 -5.52 3.11
N ARG A 58 -16.77 -4.80 4.16
CA ARG A 58 -15.98 -3.57 4.09
C ARG A 58 -14.59 -3.88 3.51
N LYS A 59 -14.34 -3.38 2.30
CA LYS A 59 -13.14 -3.67 1.50
C LYS A 59 -11.90 -2.85 1.87
N TYR A 60 -12.09 -1.75 2.59
CA TYR A 60 -11.03 -0.82 2.98
C TYR A 60 -10.97 -0.70 4.50
N SER A 61 -9.92 -1.27 5.06
CA SER A 61 -9.55 -1.26 6.49
C SER A 61 -8.04 -1.54 6.63
N ALA A 62 -7.51 -1.45 7.85
CA ALA A 62 -6.10 -1.71 8.15
C ALA A 62 -5.61 -3.07 7.64
N GLY A 63 -6.42 -4.13 7.71
CA GLY A 63 -6.02 -5.47 7.27
C GLY A 63 -6.24 -5.80 5.79
N THR A 64 -6.57 -4.81 4.96
CA THR A 64 -6.85 -5.04 3.51
C THR A 64 -5.98 -4.31 2.49
N PRO A 65 -5.04 -3.39 2.84
CA PRO A 65 -4.44 -2.50 1.87
C PRO A 65 -3.62 -3.24 0.81
N PHE A 66 -2.87 -4.27 1.18
CA PHE A 66 -1.95 -4.95 0.23
C PHE A 66 -2.69 -5.87 -0.73
N ARG A 67 -3.83 -6.43 -0.32
CA ARG A 67 -4.70 -7.14 -1.27
C ARG A 67 -5.28 -6.19 -2.31
N ARG A 68 -5.67 -4.96 -1.92
CA ARG A 68 -6.10 -3.94 -2.89
C ARG A 68 -4.98 -3.55 -3.83
N GLY A 69 -3.78 -3.34 -3.30
CA GLY A 69 -2.61 -3.02 -4.12
C GLY A 69 -2.31 -4.10 -5.16
N ALA A 70 -2.41 -5.39 -4.80
CA ALA A 70 -2.24 -6.48 -5.75
C ALA A 70 -3.40 -6.56 -6.78
N GLU A 71 -4.65 -6.46 -6.34
CA GLU A 71 -5.83 -6.47 -7.24
C GLU A 71 -5.84 -5.28 -8.22
N GLU A 72 -5.27 -4.13 -7.82
CA GLU A 72 -5.13 -2.94 -8.65
C GLU A 72 -3.89 -2.95 -9.56
N GLY A 73 -3.03 -3.99 -9.49
CA GLY A 73 -1.78 -4.06 -10.26
C GLY A 73 -0.70 -3.06 -9.81
N ILE A 74 -0.88 -2.48 -8.62
CA ILE A 74 0.07 -1.53 -7.99
C ILE A 74 1.23 -2.28 -7.35
N ILE A 75 0.97 -3.50 -6.88
CA ILE A 75 1.94 -4.36 -6.19
C ILE A 75 2.13 -5.62 -7.01
N ASP A 76 3.39 -5.99 -7.27
CA ASP A 76 3.76 -7.30 -7.79
C ASP A 76 4.04 -8.27 -6.64
N PRO A 77 3.17 -9.28 -6.39
CA PRO A 77 3.40 -10.24 -5.32
C PRO A 77 4.61 -11.15 -5.59
N ALA A 78 4.96 -11.40 -6.85
CA ALA A 78 6.02 -12.34 -7.21
C ALA A 78 7.42 -11.84 -6.85
N SER A 79 7.59 -10.52 -6.77
CA SER A 79 8.83 -9.85 -6.36
C SER A 79 8.73 -9.17 -4.98
N SER A 80 7.66 -9.42 -4.23
CA SER A 80 7.44 -8.88 -2.89
C SER A 80 7.77 -9.89 -1.79
N ILE A 81 8.14 -9.40 -0.60
CA ILE A 81 8.39 -10.23 0.59
C ILE A 81 7.66 -9.65 1.82
N GLN A 82 7.08 -10.54 2.63
CA GLN A 82 6.52 -10.21 3.95
C GLN A 82 7.32 -10.95 5.04
N LEU A 83 7.63 -10.25 6.13
CA LEU A 83 8.50 -10.71 7.21
C LEU A 83 7.87 -10.40 8.57
N GLY A 84 7.85 -11.38 9.48
CA GLY A 84 7.43 -11.18 10.88
C GLY A 84 6.11 -11.85 11.29
N MET A 85 5.45 -12.56 10.38
CA MET A 85 4.31 -13.43 10.69
C MET A 85 4.72 -14.75 11.36
#